data_AF-A0A1V5NLC0-F1
#
_entry.id   AF-A0A1V5NLC0-F1
#
_cell.length_a   1.000
_cell.length_b   1.000
_cell.length_c   1.000
_cell.angle_alpha   90.00
_cell.angle_beta   90.00
_cell.angle_gamma   90.00
#
_symmetry.space_group_name_H-M   'P 1'
#
loop_
_entity.id
_entity.type
_entity.pdbx_description
1 polymer ?
#
loop_
_entity_poly.entity_id
_entity_poly.type
_entity_poly.pdbx_seq_one_letter_code
_entity_poly.pdbx_strand_id
1 'polypeptide(L)'
;MEFNPEIVGITLGYRHKNMCRGAGYNEGKTGTQSIMAEIIRLGQEAGEIRRDISIKTLVMQLDILRGAVVMDWLSDKSRFELRKEMARIVDLFINGAMERDGSRT
;
A
#
# COMPACT_ATOMS: atom_id res chain seq x y z
N MET A 1 2.20 11.66 -18.17
CA MET A 1 3.48 11.35 -17.52
C MET A 1 4.02 10.08 -18.14
N GLU A 2 5.19 10.16 -18.76
CA GLU A 2 5.89 9.03 -19.35
C GLU A 2 6.55 8.21 -18.23
N PHE A 3 6.29 6.91 -18.17
CA PHE A 3 6.82 6.03 -17.11
C PHE A 3 8.26 5.65 -17.43
N ASN A 4 9.25 6.21 -16.73
CA ASN A 4 10.65 5.77 -16.84
C ASN A 4 10.91 4.58 -15.88
N PRO A 5 11.18 3.36 -16.40
CA PRO A 5 11.37 2.17 -15.58
C PRO A 5 12.59 2.22 -14.65
N GLU A 6 13.64 2.92 -15.04
CA GLU A 6 14.85 3.09 -14.21
C GLU A 6 14.53 3.91 -12.96
N ILE A 7 13.83 5.05 -13.15
CA ILE A 7 13.39 5.91 -12.05
C ILE A 7 12.44 5.15 -11.11
N VAL A 8 11.56 4.31 -11.67
CA VAL A 8 10.68 3.43 -10.89
C VAL A 8 11.49 2.44 -10.05
N GLY A 9 12.50 1.79 -10.66
CA GLY A 9 13.40 0.86 -9.96
C GLY A 9 14.16 1.52 -8.81
N ILE A 10 14.76 2.70 -9.04
CA ILE A 10 15.48 3.48 -8.01
C ILE A 10 14.52 3.85 -6.86
N THR A 11 13.33 4.36 -7.20
CA THR A 11 12.31 4.75 -6.22
C THR A 11 11.83 3.56 -5.39
N LEU A 12 11.61 2.41 -6.03
CA LEU A 12 11.19 1.19 -5.37
C LEU A 12 12.27 0.64 -4.44
N GLY A 13 13.52 0.62 -4.89
CA GLY A 13 14.66 0.20 -4.07
C GLY A 13 14.83 1.07 -2.82
N TYR A 14 14.69 2.40 -2.97
CA TYR A 14 14.68 3.33 -1.83
C TYR A 14 13.55 3.03 -0.84
N ARG A 15 12.32 2.84 -1.33
CA ARG A 15 11.16 2.51 -0.49
C ARG A 15 11.34 1.18 0.22
N HIS A 16 11.83 0.15 -0.47
CA HIS A 16 12.06 -1.17 0.11
C HIS A 16 13.11 -1.13 1.23
N LYS A 17 14.24 -0.45 0.98
CA LYS A 17 15.28 -0.23 2.00
C LYS A 17 14.74 0.46 3.25
N ASN A 18 13.83 1.42 3.08
CA ASN A 18 13.26 2.17 4.20
C ASN A 18 12.08 1.46 4.90
N MET A 19 11.35 0.56 4.22
CA MET A 19 10.35 -0.30 4.86
C MET A 19 10.97 -1.23 5.90
N CYS A 20 12.16 -1.76 5.63
CA CYS A 20 12.85 -2.70 6.52
C CYS A 20 13.65 -2.01 7.64
N ARG A 21 13.68 -0.68 7.69
CA ARG A 21 14.33 0.07 8.77
C ARG A 21 13.37 0.18 9.95
N GLY A 22 13.75 -0.44 11.08
CA GLY A 22 12.96 -0.49 12.31
C GLY A 22 12.64 0.89 12.92
N ALA A 23 11.81 0.87 13.96
CA ALA A 23 11.12 2.01 14.58
C ALA A 23 12.00 3.20 15.09
N GLY A 24 13.33 3.11 14.98
CA GLY A 24 14.25 4.20 15.31
C GLY A 24 14.48 5.22 14.19
N TYR A 25 14.03 4.93 12.96
CA TYR A 25 14.13 5.87 11.83
C TYR A 25 12.86 6.74 11.75
N ASN A 26 12.80 7.77 12.60
CA ASN A 26 11.70 8.75 12.65
C ASN A 26 11.81 9.84 11.57
N GLU A 27 12.80 9.77 10.67
CA GLU A 27 12.90 10.69 9.54
C GLU A 27 12.08 10.17 8.36
N GLY A 28 10.79 10.52 8.40
CA GLY A 28 9.94 10.59 7.22
C GLY A 28 9.15 9.33 6.94
N LYS A 29 7.92 9.27 7.47
CA LYS A 29 6.82 8.67 6.69
C LYS A 29 6.91 9.30 5.29
N THR A 30 7.19 8.48 4.28
CA THR A 30 7.25 8.98 2.90
C THR A 30 5.91 9.65 2.58
N GLY A 31 5.87 10.68 1.71
CA GLY A 31 4.64 11.44 1.45
C GLY A 31 3.41 10.55 1.17
N THR A 32 3.61 9.45 0.43
CA THR A 32 2.54 8.48 0.15
C THR A 32 2.09 7.71 1.40
N GLN A 33 2.98 7.29 2.29
CA GLN A 33 2.62 6.62 3.54
C GLN A 33 1.84 7.54 4.48
N SER A 34 2.18 8.82 4.53
CA SER A 34 1.44 9.81 5.32
C SER A 34 0.00 9.97 4.81
N ILE A 35 -0.18 10.07 3.49
CA ILE A 35 -1.51 10.15 2.87
C ILE A 35 -2.31 8.87 3.12
N MET A 36 -1.72 7.69 2.93
CA MET A 36 -2.42 6.42 3.19
C MET A 36 -2.79 6.25 4.66
N ALA A 37 -1.90 6.64 5.58
CA ALA A 37 -2.19 6.61 7.00
C ALA A 37 -3.39 7.49 7.34
N GLU A 38 -3.49 8.67 6.72
CA GLU A 38 -4.61 9.59 6.94
C GLU A 38 -5.92 9.07 6.35
N ILE A 39 -5.90 8.49 5.14
CA ILE A 39 -7.08 7.84 4.55
C ILE A 39 -7.57 6.70 5.44
N ILE A 40 -6.66 5.85 5.91
CA ILE A 40 -6.99 4.73 6.79
C ILE A 40 -7.55 5.23 8.13
N ARG A 41 -6.96 6.29 8.71
CA ARG A 41 -7.44 6.92 9.94
C ARG A 41 -8.89 7.41 9.78
N LEU A 42 -9.18 8.15 8.70
CA LEU A 42 -10.51 8.66 8.42
C LEU A 42 -11.53 7.53 8.20
N GLY A 43 -11.15 6.48 7.45
CA GLY A 43 -12.01 5.31 7.27
C GLY A 43 -12.26 4.54 8.57
N GLN A 44 -11.26 4.43 9.44
CA GLN A 44 -11.45 3.86 10.78
C GLN A 44 -12.40 4.72 11.62
N GLU A 45 -12.26 6.04 11.62
CA GLU A 45 -13.17 6.95 12.33
C GLU A 45 -14.61 6.85 11.83
N ALA A 46 -14.80 6.75 10.51
CA ALA A 46 -16.10 6.54 9.87
C ALA A 46 -16.69 5.14 10.09
N GLY A 47 -15.88 4.17 10.55
CA GLY A 47 -16.30 2.76 10.67
C GLY A 47 -16.32 2.00 9.34
N GLU A 48 -15.74 2.58 8.29
CA GLU A 48 -15.59 1.96 6.97
C GLU A 48 -14.43 0.95 6.95
N ILE A 49 -13.39 1.19 7.75
CA ILE A 49 -12.21 0.34 7.87
C ILE A 49 -12.10 -0.22 9.28
N ARG A 50 -11.76 -1.51 9.37
CA ARG A 50 -11.60 -2.24 10.62
C ARG A 50 -10.62 -1.58 11.59
N ARG A 51 -10.98 -1.55 12.88
CA ARG A 51 -10.21 -0.86 13.94
C ARG A 51 -9.32 -1.77 14.76
N ASP A 52 -9.50 -3.09 14.64
CA ASP A 52 -8.73 -4.09 15.37
C ASP A 52 -7.27 -4.21 14.86
N ILE A 53 -6.97 -3.65 13.67
CA ILE A 53 -5.62 -3.60 13.11
C ILE A 53 -5.10 -2.15 13.15
N SER A 54 -3.84 -1.98 13.57
CA SER A 54 -3.21 -0.66 13.60
C SER A 54 -3.05 -0.05 12.20
N ILE A 55 -3.23 1.27 12.09
CA ILE A 55 -2.99 2.05 10.86
C ILE A 55 -1.60 1.74 10.28
N LYS A 56 -0.57 1.63 11.14
CA LYS A 56 0.79 1.32 10.72
C LYS A 56 0.88 -0.02 10.00
N THR A 57 0.23 -1.05 10.53
CA THR A 57 0.20 -2.39 9.94
C THR A 57 -0.52 -2.38 8.60
N LEU A 58 -1.67 -1.68 8.51
CA LEU A 58 -2.45 -1.55 7.28
C LEU A 58 -1.66 -0.83 6.17
N VAL A 59 -0.98 0.26 6.49
CA VAL A 59 -0.09 0.97 5.55
C VAL A 59 1.06 0.08 5.09
N MET A 60 1.67 -0.68 6.01
CA MET A 60 2.76 -1.59 5.68
C MET A 60 2.31 -2.71 4.73
N GLN A 61 1.10 -3.25 4.93
CA GLN A 61 0.54 -4.25 4.04
C GLN A 61 0.33 -3.70 2.62
N LEU A 62 -0.26 -2.51 2.48
CA LEU A 62 -0.40 -1.83 1.19
C LEU A 62 0.95 -1.62 0.51
N ASP A 63 1.97 -1.24 1.28
CA ASP A 63 3.31 -1.00 0.77
C ASP A 63 4.01 -2.28 0.27
N ILE A 64 3.76 -3.41 0.92
CA ILE A 64 4.24 -4.72 0.50
C ILE A 64 3.53 -5.15 -0.78
N LEU A 65 2.19 -5.08 -0.80
CA LEU A 65 1.40 -5.51 -1.96
C LEU A 65 1.71 -4.69 -3.21
N ARG A 66 1.77 -3.36 -3.10
CA ARG A 66 2.18 -2.50 -4.22
C ARG A 66 3.61 -2.83 -4.66
N GLY A 67 4.51 -3.11 -3.72
CA GLY A 67 5.91 -3.41 -4.00
C GLY A 67 6.04 -4.67 -4.83
N ALA A 68 5.29 -5.72 -4.48
CA ALA A 68 5.25 -6.98 -5.21
C ALA A 68 4.77 -6.77 -6.66
N VAL A 69 3.68 -6.02 -6.88
CA VAL A 69 3.18 -5.73 -8.24
C VAL A 69 4.21 -4.98 -9.08
N VAL A 70 4.86 -3.95 -8.51
CA VAL A 70 5.86 -3.18 -9.26
C VAL A 70 7.10 -4.04 -9.57
N MET A 71 7.53 -4.90 -8.64
CA MET A 71 8.64 -5.83 -8.90
C MET A 71 8.32 -6.80 -10.04
N ASP A 72 7.12 -7.40 -10.02
CA ASP A 72 6.68 -8.32 -11.07
C ASP A 72 6.60 -7.61 -12.43
N TRP A 73 6.05 -6.39 -12.45
CA TRP A 73 6.01 -5.56 -13.66
C TRP A 73 7.40 -5.17 -14.18
N LEU A 74 8.35 -4.87 -13.31
CA LEU A 74 9.72 -4.55 -13.72
C LEU A 74 10.44 -5.74 -14.35
N SER A 75 10.09 -6.97 -13.96
CA SER A 75 10.65 -8.21 -14.51
C SER A 75 10.19 -8.47 -15.96
N ASP A 76 8.91 -8.20 -16.25
CA ASP A 76 8.34 -8.26 -17.59
C ASP A 76 7.19 -7.24 -17.71
N LYS A 77 7.46 -6.14 -18.40
CA LYS A 77 6.53 -5.02 -18.54
C LYS A 77 5.34 -5.33 -19.45
N SER A 78 5.44 -6.38 -20.26
CA SER A 78 4.38 -6.82 -21.18
C SER A 78 3.35 -7.72 -20.52
N ARG A 79 3.68 -8.26 -19.33
CA ARG A 79 2.87 -9.24 -18.62
C ARG A 79 1.50 -8.72 -18.22
N PHE A 80 1.40 -7.44 -17.83
CA PHE A 80 0.13 -6.78 -17.50
C PHE A 80 0.26 -5.25 -17.55
N GLU A 81 -0.90 -4.59 -17.63
CA GLU A 81 -0.98 -3.14 -17.43
C GLU A 81 -0.89 -2.78 -15.94
N LEU A 82 0.24 -2.19 -15.55
CA LEU A 82 0.51 -1.84 -14.15
C LEU A 82 -0.64 -1.09 -13.45
N ARG A 83 -1.29 -0.16 -14.16
CA ARG A 83 -2.40 0.63 -13.61
C ARG A 83 -3.60 -0.24 -13.24
N LYS A 84 -3.97 -1.20 -14.10
CA LYS A 84 -5.10 -2.10 -13.86
C LYS A 84 -4.82 -3.02 -12.67
N GLU A 85 -3.59 -3.54 -12.58
CA GLU A 85 -3.21 -4.45 -11.50
C GLU A 85 -3.10 -3.74 -10.14
N MET A 86 -2.59 -2.51 -10.13
CA MET A 86 -2.61 -1.67 -8.93
C MET A 86 -4.02 -1.42 -8.41
N ALA A 87 -5.00 -1.20 -9.29
CA ALA A 87 -6.39 -1.01 -8.89
C ALA A 87 -6.98 -2.28 -8.22
N ARG A 88 -6.67 -3.47 -8.75
CA ARG A 88 -7.10 -4.75 -8.18
C ARG A 88 -6.53 -5.00 -6.79
N ILE A 89 -5.26 -4.65 -6.55
CA ILE A 89 -4.65 -4.78 -5.22
C ILE A 89 -5.29 -3.83 -4.20
N VAL A 90 -5.59 -2.60 -4.60
CA VAL A 90 -6.31 -1.66 -3.73
C VAL A 90 -7.71 -2.18 -3.42
N ASP A 91 -8.44 -2.67 -4.42
CA ASP A 91 -9.76 -3.27 -4.23
C ASP A 91 -9.71 -4.48 -3.29
N LEU A 92 -8.74 -5.39 -3.48
CA LEU A 92 -8.51 -6.53 -2.60
C LEU A 92 -8.24 -6.08 -1.15
N PHE A 93 -7.40 -5.07 -0.98
CA PHE A 93 -7.09 -4.52 0.33
C PHE A 93 -8.35 -3.95 1.00
N ILE A 94 -9.12 -3.13 0.29
CA ILE A 94 -10.35 -2.53 0.82
C ILE A 94 -11.37 -3.61 1.19
N ASN A 95 -11.63 -4.58 0.32
CA ASN A 95 -12.57 -5.67 0.60
C ASN A 95 -12.18 -6.52 1.83
N GLY A 96 -10.88 -6.63 2.15
CA GLY A 96 -10.39 -7.27 3.36
C GLY A 96 -10.31 -6.35 4.60
N ALA A 97 -10.24 -5.04 4.38
CA ALA A 97 -10.14 -4.02 5.41
C ALA A 97 -11.50 -3.46 5.84
N MET A 98 -12.55 -3.66 5.05
CA MET A 98 -13.91 -3.27 5.40
C MET A 98 -14.35 -3.92 6.72
N GLU A 99 -14.87 -3.10 7.63
CA GLU A 99 -15.54 -3.61 8.83
C GLU A 99 -16.78 -4.38 8.37
N ARG A 100 -16.85 -5.67 8.68
CA ARG A 100 -18.05 -6.47 8.39
C ARG A 100 -18.92 -6.40 9.63
N ASP A 101 -20.13 -5.88 9.47
CA ASP A 101 -21.17 -6.08 10.46
C ASP A 101 -21.28 -7.58 10.70
N GLY A 102 -20.85 -8.01 11.88
CA GLY A 102 -20.90 -9.42 12.27
C GLY A 102 -22.29 -9.95 11.97
N SER A 103 -22.34 -11.11 11.31
CA SER A 103 -23.53 -11.88 11.01
C SER A 103 -24.58 -11.73 12.12
N ARG A 104 -25.59 -10.89 11.88
CA ARG A 104 -26.88 -11.01 12.55
C ARG A 104 -27.65 -12.12 11.84
N THR A 105 -27.29 -13.35 12.16
CA THR A 105 -28.10 -14.57 11.98
C THR A 105 -27.77 -15.52 13.10
#